data_AF-A0A8S3UXD1-F1
#
_entry.id   AF-A0A8S3UXD1-F1
#
_cell.length_a   1.000
_cell.length_b   1.000
_cell.length_c   1.000
_cell.angle_alpha   90.00
_cell.angle_beta   90.00
_cell.angle_gamma   90.00
#
_symmetry.space_group_name_H-M   'P 1'
#
loop_
_entity.id
_entity.type
_entity.pdbx_description
1 polymer ?
#
loop_
_entity_poly.entity_id
_entity_poly.type
_entity_poly.pdbx_seq_one_letter_code
_entity_poly.pdbx_strand_id
1 'polypeptide(L)'
;MSDIQQFDNFMSVAFGLKITVEGLQDFVTDFLKATHRDIYVKCSLGNCNIDCSRKFGHVFRRWCLVCLTWKNELHKLNRFKNHWDRINWKEIDTVDFPLSFEEMAKVFVQDFKSVRQGLLQDLGALMSLLKNMKTYNGMISDQTIANVQRTRNKNFAHNYTVFLHDLEKTQSIDSLITLLRVPEIRSTESSIKALVDLEDLKLNQRIPERLLQQSSAEEVVTSIQKRMEASSHDIAGVFFNRDLEVYCH
;
A
#
# COMPACT_ATOMS: atom_id res chain seq x y z
N MET A 1 -15.29 -20.49 20.81
CA MET A 1 -15.10 -20.37 19.35
C MET A 1 -14.02 -21.35 18.95
N SER A 2 -14.22 -22.15 17.90
CA SER A 2 -13.24 -23.15 17.45
C SER A 2 -12.06 -22.50 16.73
N ASP A 3 -10.90 -23.17 16.71
CA ASP A 3 -9.71 -22.71 15.99
C ASP A 3 -9.97 -22.57 14.48
N ILE A 4 -10.82 -23.44 13.93
CA ILE A 4 -11.30 -23.35 12.54
C ILE A 4 -12.03 -22.03 12.30
N GLN A 5 -12.93 -21.63 13.20
CA GLN A 5 -13.66 -20.36 13.07
C GLN A 5 -12.72 -19.15 13.20
N GLN A 6 -11.73 -19.23 14.10
CA GLN A 6 -10.73 -18.18 14.27
C GLN A 6 -9.83 -18.02 13.04
N PHE A 7 -9.51 -19.13 12.38
CA PHE A 7 -8.78 -19.15 11.13
C PHE A 7 -9.63 -18.61 9.96
N ASP A 8 -10.90 -19.02 9.85
CA ASP A 8 -11.85 -18.50 8.84
C ASP A 8 -12.02 -16.97 8.98
N ASN A 9 -12.03 -16.47 10.21
CA ASN A 9 -12.05 -15.04 10.49
C ASN A 9 -10.79 -14.32 10.01
N PHE A 10 -9.61 -14.89 10.31
CA PHE A 10 -8.33 -14.36 9.82
C PHE A 10 -8.30 -14.31 8.29
N MET A 11 -8.71 -15.39 7.62
CA MET A 11 -8.80 -15.47 6.16
C MET A 11 -9.77 -14.45 5.58
N SER A 12 -10.91 -14.22 6.25
CA SER A 12 -11.87 -13.18 5.85
C SER A 12 -11.22 -11.79 5.89
N VAL A 13 -10.48 -11.45 6.94
CA VAL A 13 -9.79 -10.15 6.99
C VAL A 13 -8.71 -10.05 5.91
N ALA A 14 -7.95 -11.13 5.65
CA ALA A 14 -6.94 -11.16 4.60
C ALA A 14 -7.54 -10.87 3.22
N PHE A 15 -8.67 -11.52 2.94
CA PHE A 15 -9.40 -11.31 1.70
C PHE A 15 -10.01 -9.90 1.61
N GLY A 16 -10.54 -9.39 2.72
CA GLY A 16 -11.02 -8.01 2.81
C GLY A 16 -9.95 -6.97 2.50
N LEU A 17 -8.71 -7.17 2.96
CA LEU A 17 -7.58 -6.29 2.63
C LEU A 17 -7.32 -6.28 1.11
N LYS A 18 -7.41 -7.44 0.45
CA LYS A 18 -7.25 -7.55 -1.00
C LYS A 18 -8.37 -6.85 -1.76
N ILE A 19 -9.63 -7.13 -1.39
CA ILE A 19 -10.80 -6.43 -1.96
C ILE A 19 -10.63 -4.91 -1.83
N THR A 20 -10.10 -4.45 -0.69
CA THR A 20 -9.87 -3.02 -0.46
C THR A 20 -8.82 -2.44 -1.40
N VAL A 21 -7.73 -3.16 -1.66
CA VAL A 21 -6.74 -2.74 -2.66
C VAL A 21 -7.39 -2.61 -4.03
N GLU A 22 -8.12 -3.63 -4.47
CA GLU A 22 -8.81 -3.65 -5.77
C GLU A 22 -9.83 -2.48 -5.87
N GLY A 23 -10.57 -2.22 -4.79
CA GLY A 23 -11.54 -1.12 -4.72
C GLY A 23 -10.91 0.29 -4.78
N LEU A 24 -9.64 0.43 -4.42
CA LEU A 24 -8.91 1.72 -4.46
C LEU A 24 -8.20 1.96 -5.80
N GLN A 25 -8.00 0.94 -6.62
CA GLN A 25 -7.11 1.00 -7.77
C GLN A 25 -7.51 2.08 -8.77
N ASP A 26 -8.77 2.13 -9.20
CA ASP A 26 -9.20 3.10 -10.21
C ASP A 26 -9.09 4.53 -9.68
N PHE A 27 -9.58 4.77 -8.46
CA PHE A 27 -9.54 6.08 -7.83
C PHE A 27 -8.11 6.62 -7.72
N VAL A 28 -7.18 5.80 -7.20
CA VAL A 28 -5.78 6.20 -7.06
C VAL A 28 -5.11 6.37 -8.43
N THR A 29 -5.38 5.46 -9.36
CA THR A 29 -4.79 5.49 -10.71
C THR A 29 -5.20 6.75 -11.47
N ASP A 30 -6.50 7.07 -11.50
CA ASP A 30 -7.03 8.24 -12.19
C ASP A 30 -6.49 9.53 -11.59
N PHE A 31 -6.45 9.58 -10.26
CA PHE A 31 -5.89 10.72 -9.54
C PHE A 31 -4.41 10.93 -9.84
N LEU A 32 -3.61 9.86 -9.80
CA LEU A 32 -2.17 9.94 -10.08
C LEU A 32 -1.90 10.30 -11.54
N LYS A 33 -2.66 9.77 -12.50
CA LYS A 33 -2.55 10.15 -13.92
C LYS A 33 -2.89 11.62 -14.14
N ALA A 34 -3.94 12.13 -13.51
CA ALA A 34 -4.31 13.54 -13.60
C ALA A 34 -3.21 14.44 -13.01
N THR A 35 -2.74 14.11 -11.80
CA THR A 35 -1.65 14.84 -11.13
C THR A 35 -0.37 14.84 -11.96
N HIS A 36 -0.01 13.67 -12.50
CA HIS A 36 1.17 13.50 -13.35
C HIS A 36 1.08 14.38 -14.61
N ARG A 37 -0.08 14.39 -15.28
CA ARG A 37 -0.33 15.26 -16.44
C ARG A 37 -0.18 16.75 -16.08
N ASP A 38 -0.72 17.18 -14.95
CA ASP A 38 -0.62 18.58 -14.50
C ASP A 38 0.82 19.01 -14.24
N ILE A 39 1.62 18.14 -13.61
CA ILE A 39 3.05 18.40 -13.41
C ILE A 39 3.78 18.40 -14.74
N TYR A 40 3.51 17.42 -15.60
CA TYR A 40 4.14 17.30 -16.92
C TYR A 40 3.96 18.58 -17.75
N VAL A 41 2.75 19.15 -17.77
CA VAL A 41 2.46 20.42 -18.47
C VAL A 41 3.29 21.58 -17.90
N LYS A 42 3.45 21.67 -16.58
CA LYS A 42 4.25 22.72 -15.92
C LYS A 42 5.75 22.54 -16.12
N CYS A 43 6.21 21.30 -16.23
CA CYS A 43 7.61 20.93 -16.34
C CYS A 43 8.07 20.82 -17.80
N SER A 44 7.60 21.70 -18.70
CA SER A 44 7.68 21.68 -20.17
C SER A 44 9.10 21.71 -20.79
N LEU A 45 10.12 21.33 -20.02
CA LEU A 45 11.55 21.33 -20.29
C LEU A 45 12.06 20.07 -21.00
N GLY A 46 11.17 19.18 -21.46
CA GLY A 46 11.50 17.92 -22.14
C GLY A 46 11.84 16.78 -21.19
N ASN A 47 12.35 15.67 -21.74
CA ASN A 47 12.68 14.47 -20.98
C ASN A 47 14.00 14.62 -20.22
N CYS A 48 14.08 13.98 -19.06
CA CYS A 48 15.35 13.84 -18.39
C CYS A 48 16.21 12.80 -19.12
N ASN A 49 17.42 13.20 -19.56
CA ASN A 49 18.36 12.30 -20.25
C ASN A 49 19.44 11.74 -19.30
N ILE A 50 19.34 12.00 -18.00
CA ILE A 50 20.33 11.61 -16.99
C ILE A 50 19.59 11.13 -15.75
N ASP A 51 19.84 9.90 -15.34
CA ASP A 51 19.34 9.41 -14.06
C ASP A 51 20.02 10.17 -12.90
N CYS A 52 19.30 11.17 -12.39
CA CYS A 52 19.74 12.11 -11.37
C CYS A 52 19.64 11.51 -9.96
N SER A 53 19.07 10.32 -9.81
CA SER A 53 18.77 9.68 -8.53
C SER A 53 19.59 8.43 -8.27
N ARG A 54 19.84 7.61 -9.29
CA ARG A 54 20.34 6.23 -9.16
C ARG A 54 21.71 5.98 -9.85
N LYS A 55 22.08 6.71 -10.91
CA LYS A 55 23.24 6.33 -11.76
C LYS A 55 24.64 6.55 -11.19
N PHE A 56 24.82 7.25 -10.07
CA PHE A 56 26.15 7.50 -9.52
C PHE A 56 26.23 7.08 -8.06
N GLY A 57 26.38 5.77 -7.85
CA GLY A 57 26.45 5.08 -6.56
C GLY A 57 27.39 5.66 -5.49
N HIS A 58 28.20 6.70 -5.79
CA HIS A 58 29.09 7.30 -4.80
C HIS A 58 29.14 8.83 -4.77
N VAL A 59 28.58 9.58 -5.75
CA VAL A 59 28.56 11.05 -5.69
C VAL A 59 27.32 11.62 -6.39
N PHE A 60 26.31 11.95 -5.59
CA PHE A 60 25.17 12.77 -6.00
C PHE A 60 25.69 14.18 -6.37
N ARG A 61 26.07 14.44 -7.63
CA ARG A 61 26.70 15.74 -7.97
C ARG A 61 25.69 16.86 -8.21
N ARG A 62 24.55 16.62 -8.89
CA ARG A 62 23.52 17.64 -9.12
C ARG A 62 22.24 17.08 -9.73
N TRP A 63 21.09 17.62 -9.34
CA TRP A 63 19.82 17.46 -10.08
C TRP A 63 19.92 18.21 -11.42
N CYS A 64 19.51 17.58 -12.53
CA CYS A 64 19.29 18.31 -13.77
C CYS A 64 18.07 19.25 -13.62
N LEU A 65 17.93 20.23 -14.52
CA LEU A 65 16.84 21.21 -14.43
C LEU A 65 15.45 20.56 -14.48
N VAL A 66 15.26 19.53 -15.31
CA VAL A 66 13.99 18.78 -15.43
C VAL A 66 13.66 18.10 -14.11
N CYS A 67 14.55 17.24 -13.59
CA CYS A 67 14.31 16.53 -12.33
C CYS A 67 14.20 17.47 -11.13
N LEU A 68 14.93 18.60 -11.12
CA LEU A 68 14.79 19.61 -10.07
C LEU A 68 13.39 20.27 -10.10
N THR A 69 12.88 20.56 -11.30
CA THR A 69 11.55 21.15 -11.47
C THR A 69 10.47 20.16 -11.02
N TRP A 70 10.54 18.91 -11.47
CA TRP A 70 9.67 17.83 -11.01
C TRP A 70 9.73 17.66 -9.49
N LYS A 71 10.93 17.59 -8.93
CA LYS A 71 11.14 17.50 -7.48
C LYS A 71 10.48 18.67 -6.74
N ASN A 72 10.60 19.89 -7.25
CA ASN A 72 9.97 21.06 -6.63
C ASN A 72 8.44 21.01 -6.71
N GLU A 73 7.86 20.57 -7.82
CA GLU A 73 6.40 20.40 -7.94
C GLU A 73 5.89 19.28 -7.01
N LEU A 74 6.61 18.15 -6.93
CA LEU A 74 6.27 17.05 -6.03
C LEU A 74 6.38 17.44 -4.55
N HIS A 75 7.34 18.30 -4.21
CA HIS A 75 7.46 18.84 -2.86
C HIS A 75 6.22 19.65 -2.45
N LYS A 76 5.65 20.44 -3.37
CA LYS A 76 4.42 21.21 -3.12
C LYS A 76 3.20 20.32 -2.88
N LEU A 77 3.21 19.13 -3.45
CA LEU A 77 2.17 18.11 -3.27
C LEU A 77 2.37 17.26 -2.02
N ASN A 78 3.49 17.40 -1.32
CA ASN A 78 3.74 16.67 -0.09
C ASN A 78 3.04 17.36 1.09
N ARG A 79 2.38 16.58 1.94
CA ARG A 79 1.70 17.08 3.13
C ARG A 79 2.67 17.35 4.27
N PHE A 80 3.67 16.48 4.45
CA PHE A 80 4.55 16.51 5.61
C PHE A 80 5.99 16.76 5.19
N LYS A 81 6.55 17.89 5.63
CA LYS A 81 7.97 18.22 5.40
C LYS A 81 8.91 17.11 5.89
N ASN A 82 8.60 16.52 7.04
CA ASN A 82 9.39 15.45 7.63
C ASN A 82 9.43 14.17 6.77
N HIS A 83 8.38 13.91 5.97
CA HIS A 83 8.37 12.79 5.02
C HIS A 83 9.30 13.09 3.84
N TRP A 84 9.22 14.31 3.30
CA TRP A 84 10.06 14.75 2.19
C TRP A 84 11.56 14.57 2.44
N ASP A 85 12.01 14.94 3.64
CA ASP A 85 13.43 14.82 4.05
C ASP A 85 13.88 13.35 4.20
N ARG A 86 12.95 12.41 4.31
CA ARG A 86 13.20 10.96 4.49
C ARG A 86 13.07 10.17 3.19
N ILE A 87 12.73 10.81 2.07
CA ILE A 87 12.61 10.13 0.78
C ILE A 87 13.98 9.57 0.38
N ASN A 88 14.05 8.26 0.18
CA ASN A 88 15.23 7.63 -0.36
C ASN A 88 15.25 7.79 -1.88
N TRP A 89 15.75 8.96 -2.33
CA TRP A 89 15.83 9.30 -3.74
C TRP A 89 16.62 8.30 -4.58
N LYS A 90 17.49 7.47 -3.99
CA LYS A 90 18.28 6.47 -4.72
C LYS A 90 17.46 5.32 -5.31
N GLU A 91 16.27 5.09 -4.77
CA GLU A 91 15.37 3.98 -5.17
C GLU A 91 14.32 4.41 -6.19
N ILE A 92 14.39 5.67 -6.62
CA ILE A 92 13.42 6.29 -7.50
C ILE A 92 14.11 6.53 -8.83
N ASP A 93 13.52 6.09 -9.93
CA ASP A 93 14.02 6.38 -11.27
C ASP A 93 13.53 7.74 -11.74
N THR A 94 14.41 8.74 -11.70
CA THR A 94 14.05 10.11 -12.07
C THR A 94 13.99 10.32 -13.59
N VAL A 95 14.47 9.37 -14.39
CA VAL A 95 14.30 9.38 -15.85
C VAL A 95 12.85 9.09 -16.20
N ASP A 96 12.22 8.19 -15.46
CA ASP A 96 10.87 7.73 -15.73
C ASP A 96 9.78 8.64 -15.13
N PHE A 97 10.13 9.66 -14.34
CA PHE A 97 9.16 10.64 -13.83
C PHE A 97 8.22 11.20 -14.90
N PRO A 98 8.70 11.68 -16.07
CA PRO A 98 7.81 12.22 -17.10
C PRO A 98 7.03 11.13 -17.84
N LEU A 99 7.42 9.86 -17.70
CA LEU A 99 6.88 8.73 -18.47
C LEU A 99 5.95 7.85 -17.64
N SER A 100 6.07 7.87 -16.32
CA SER A 100 5.37 6.97 -15.40
C SER A 100 4.87 7.70 -14.16
N PHE A 101 3.54 7.71 -14.01
CA PHE A 101 2.88 8.22 -12.80
C PHE A 101 3.15 7.31 -11.59
N GLU A 102 3.43 6.03 -11.80
CA GLU A 102 3.76 5.09 -10.72
C GLU A 102 5.13 5.40 -10.12
N GLU A 103 6.12 5.71 -10.98
CA GLU A 103 7.45 6.09 -10.54
C GLU A 103 7.42 7.42 -9.76
N MET A 104 6.64 8.38 -10.26
CA MET A 104 6.35 9.63 -9.56
C MET A 104 5.71 9.37 -8.18
N ALA A 105 4.77 8.43 -8.09
CA ALA A 105 4.03 8.13 -6.87
C ALA A 105 4.90 7.56 -5.74
N LYS A 106 6.04 6.92 -6.05
CA LYS A 106 6.98 6.39 -5.04
C LYS A 106 7.49 7.45 -4.07
N VAL A 107 7.55 8.72 -4.48
CA VAL A 107 7.92 9.88 -3.65
C VAL A 107 7.01 10.03 -2.43
N PHE A 108 5.77 9.56 -2.52
CA PHE A 108 4.78 9.65 -1.43
C PHE A 108 4.70 8.39 -0.58
N VAL A 109 5.43 7.32 -0.93
CA VAL A 109 5.42 6.06 -0.19
C VAL A 109 6.58 6.03 0.81
N GLN A 110 6.26 5.76 2.08
CA GLN A 110 7.25 5.55 3.11
C GLN A 110 7.90 4.18 2.94
N ASP A 111 9.24 4.14 2.89
CA ASP A 111 10.05 2.92 2.76
C ASP A 111 9.62 2.00 1.60
N PHE A 112 9.67 2.53 0.38
CA PHE A 112 9.32 1.78 -0.84
C PHE A 112 10.14 0.48 -1.02
N LYS A 113 11.32 0.35 -0.41
CA LYS A 113 12.10 -0.91 -0.45
C LYS A 113 11.34 -2.10 0.13
N SER A 114 10.45 -1.83 1.09
CA SER A 114 9.64 -2.86 1.75
C SER A 114 8.41 -3.28 0.92
N VAL A 115 8.13 -2.58 -0.19
CA VAL A 115 6.98 -2.82 -1.07
C VAL A 115 7.30 -3.97 -2.01
N ARG A 116 6.80 -5.17 -1.67
CA ARG A 116 7.07 -6.42 -2.41
C ARG A 116 6.18 -6.62 -3.64
N GLN A 117 5.02 -5.98 -3.65
CA GLN A 117 4.06 -5.98 -4.76
C GLN A 117 4.11 -4.61 -5.44
N GLY A 118 3.55 -4.44 -6.65
CA GLY A 118 3.49 -3.11 -7.28
C GLY A 118 2.82 -2.07 -6.35
N LEU A 119 3.10 -0.78 -6.55
CA LEU A 119 2.58 0.31 -5.68
C LEU A 119 1.05 0.23 -5.51
N LEU A 120 0.33 -0.05 -6.61
CA LEU A 120 -1.14 -0.16 -6.65
C LEU A 120 -1.69 -1.51 -6.16
N GLN A 121 -0.80 -2.42 -5.74
CA GLN A 121 -1.14 -3.75 -5.25
C GLN A 121 -0.88 -3.90 -3.73
N ASP A 122 -0.02 -3.07 -3.15
CA ASP A 122 0.24 -3.09 -1.70
C ASP A 122 -0.59 -2.02 -0.96
N LEU A 123 -1.45 -2.48 -0.04
CA LEU A 123 -2.30 -1.59 0.76
C LEU A 123 -1.47 -0.63 1.64
N GLY A 124 -0.31 -1.07 2.14
CA GLY A 124 0.58 -0.22 2.93
C GLY A 124 1.13 0.94 2.10
N ALA A 125 1.53 0.68 0.86
CA ALA A 125 1.97 1.68 -0.09
C ALA A 125 0.84 2.66 -0.43
N LEU A 126 -0.35 2.15 -0.75
CA LEU A 126 -1.54 2.98 -0.98
C LEU A 126 -1.87 3.87 0.23
N MET A 127 -1.90 3.33 1.45
CA MET A 127 -2.16 4.11 2.65
C MET A 127 -1.08 5.16 2.91
N SER A 128 0.18 4.83 2.64
CA SER A 128 1.27 5.81 2.77
C SER A 128 1.13 6.94 1.75
N LEU A 129 0.76 6.62 0.52
CA LEU A 129 0.51 7.61 -0.53
C LEU A 129 -0.64 8.54 -0.15
N LEU A 130 -1.79 7.98 0.25
CA LEU A 130 -2.97 8.76 0.67
C LEU A 130 -2.66 9.67 1.86
N LYS A 131 -1.83 9.20 2.80
CA LYS A 131 -1.40 9.99 3.97
C LYS A 131 -0.51 11.17 3.61
N ASN A 132 0.46 10.94 2.72
CA ASN A 132 1.56 11.85 2.47
C ASN A 132 1.28 12.86 1.35
N MET A 133 0.32 12.60 0.47
CA MET A 133 -0.09 13.56 -0.54
C MET A 133 -1.05 14.60 0.06
N LYS A 134 -0.71 15.88 -0.15
CA LYS A 134 -1.49 17.02 0.32
C LYS A 134 -2.90 17.04 -0.27
N THR A 135 -3.10 16.54 -1.48
CA THR A 135 -4.41 16.60 -2.14
C THR A 135 -5.48 15.76 -1.45
N TYR A 136 -5.10 14.68 -0.74
CA TYR A 136 -6.05 13.88 0.04
C TYR A 136 -6.28 14.44 1.45
N ASN A 137 -5.59 15.51 1.83
CA ASN A 137 -5.78 16.15 3.13
C ASN A 137 -7.19 16.71 3.24
N GLY A 138 -7.93 16.29 4.27
CA GLY A 138 -9.33 16.68 4.48
C GLY A 138 -10.35 15.83 3.71
N MET A 139 -9.93 15.10 2.67
CA MET A 139 -10.76 14.12 1.96
C MET A 139 -10.86 12.81 2.75
N ILE A 140 -9.71 12.31 3.22
CA ILE A 140 -9.64 11.09 4.04
C ILE A 140 -9.05 11.47 5.39
N SER A 141 -9.75 11.11 6.46
CA SER A 141 -9.28 11.43 7.82
C SER A 141 -8.03 10.61 8.17
N ASP A 142 -7.12 11.23 8.94
CA ASP A 142 -5.93 10.54 9.47
C ASP A 142 -6.31 9.30 10.30
N GLN A 143 -7.44 9.37 10.99
CA GLN A 143 -7.97 8.26 11.78
C GLN A 143 -8.38 7.07 10.89
N THR A 144 -9.02 7.34 9.75
CA THR A 144 -9.40 6.30 8.77
C THR A 144 -8.16 5.60 8.25
N ILE A 145 -7.15 6.36 7.82
CA ILE A 145 -5.88 5.80 7.33
C ILE A 145 -5.19 4.98 8.43
N ALA A 146 -5.10 5.52 9.65
CA ALA A 146 -4.47 4.83 10.77
C ALA A 146 -5.19 3.53 11.15
N ASN A 147 -6.52 3.50 11.07
CA ASN A 147 -7.30 2.29 11.33
C ASN A 147 -7.01 1.20 10.30
N VAL A 148 -6.99 1.54 9.01
CA VAL A 148 -6.66 0.57 7.94
C VAL A 148 -5.22 0.06 8.06
N GLN A 149 -4.26 0.96 8.34
CA GLN A 149 -2.87 0.57 8.61
C GLN A 149 -2.77 -0.36 9.83
N ARG A 150 -3.54 -0.10 10.90
CA ARG A 150 -3.60 -0.98 12.07
C ARG A 150 -4.18 -2.34 11.71
N THR A 151 -5.24 -2.42 10.90
CA THR A 151 -5.82 -3.69 10.43
C THR A 151 -4.77 -4.53 9.69
N ARG A 152 -4.00 -3.92 8.77
CA ARG A 152 -2.90 -4.61 8.09
C ARG A 152 -1.81 -5.05 9.08
N ASN A 153 -1.35 -4.14 9.92
CA ASN A 153 -0.14 -4.37 10.72
C ASN A 153 -0.38 -5.28 11.92
N LYS A 154 -1.47 -5.04 12.67
CA LYS A 154 -1.85 -5.83 13.85
C LYS A 154 -2.20 -7.27 13.49
N ASN A 155 -2.78 -7.51 12.31
CA ASN A 155 -3.25 -8.84 11.97
C ASN A 155 -2.28 -9.61 11.06
N PHE A 156 -1.40 -8.94 10.29
CA PHE A 156 -0.60 -9.62 9.26
C PHE A 156 0.89 -9.27 9.21
N ALA A 157 1.31 -8.09 9.69
CA ALA A 157 2.72 -7.69 9.63
C ALA A 157 3.51 -8.07 10.90
N HIS A 158 2.85 -8.07 12.06
CA HIS A 158 3.52 -8.20 13.36
C HIS A 158 2.85 -9.21 14.31
N ASN A 159 1.86 -9.96 13.84
CA ASN A 159 1.21 -11.00 14.65
C ASN A 159 1.61 -12.39 14.15
N TYR A 160 2.04 -13.22 15.09
CA TYR A 160 2.46 -14.60 14.84
C TYR A 160 1.29 -15.59 14.91
N THR A 161 0.09 -15.12 15.27
CA THR A 161 -1.11 -15.96 15.33
C THR A 161 -2.01 -15.73 14.11
N VAL A 162 -2.42 -16.82 13.45
CA VAL A 162 -3.42 -16.82 12.36
C VAL A 162 -4.86 -16.94 12.88
N PHE A 163 -5.09 -16.54 14.12
CA PHE A 163 -6.35 -16.70 14.83
C PHE A 163 -6.92 -15.34 15.20
N LEU A 164 -8.20 -15.13 14.89
CA LEU A 164 -8.84 -13.84 15.05
C LEU A 164 -10.26 -13.97 15.58
N HIS A 165 -10.60 -13.17 16.59
CA HIS A 165 -11.93 -13.22 17.19
C HIS A 165 -13.00 -12.53 16.31
N ASP A 166 -14.26 -12.93 16.42
CA ASP A 166 -15.37 -12.34 15.64
C ASP A 166 -15.41 -10.82 15.75
N LEU A 167 -15.26 -10.27 16.96
CA LEU A 167 -15.22 -8.83 17.18
C LEU A 167 -14.07 -8.16 16.43
N GLU A 168 -12.88 -8.78 16.44
CA GLU A 168 -11.71 -8.25 15.72
C GLU A 168 -11.91 -8.32 14.21
N LYS A 169 -12.61 -9.36 13.71
CA LYS A 169 -12.96 -9.47 12.29
C LYS A 169 -13.88 -8.33 11.91
N THR A 170 -14.97 -8.16 12.65
CA THR A 170 -15.96 -7.12 12.38
C THR A 170 -15.31 -5.73 12.39
N GLN A 171 -14.52 -5.41 13.42
CA GLN A 171 -13.80 -4.12 13.50
C GLN A 171 -12.81 -3.90 12.35
N SER A 172 -12.13 -4.98 11.93
CA SER A 172 -11.19 -4.95 10.81
C SER A 172 -11.92 -4.63 9.50
N ILE A 173 -13.00 -5.36 9.20
CA ILE A 173 -13.79 -5.14 7.98
C ILE A 173 -14.49 -3.78 8.01
N ASP A 174 -15.00 -3.34 9.15
CA ASP A 174 -15.61 -2.01 9.30
C ASP A 174 -14.62 -0.87 9.01
N SER A 175 -13.36 -1.03 9.39
CA SER A 175 -12.31 -0.06 9.06
C SER A 175 -12.07 0.05 7.55
N LEU A 176 -12.13 -1.08 6.83
CA LEU A 176 -11.99 -1.13 5.38
C LEU A 176 -13.20 -0.54 4.66
N ILE A 177 -14.42 -0.90 5.11
CA ILE A 177 -15.67 -0.32 4.61
C ILE A 177 -15.68 1.20 4.80
N THR A 178 -15.25 1.68 5.97
CA THR A 178 -15.21 3.13 6.28
C THR A 178 -14.33 3.89 5.28
N LEU A 179 -13.19 3.30 4.88
CA LEU A 179 -12.33 3.89 3.85
C LEU A 179 -13.04 3.95 2.49
N LEU A 180 -13.61 2.84 2.03
CA LEU A 180 -14.26 2.80 0.72
C LEU A 180 -15.58 3.60 0.66
N ARG A 181 -16.16 3.95 1.81
CA ARG A 181 -17.34 4.82 1.90
C ARG A 181 -17.02 6.31 1.79
N VAL A 182 -15.75 6.71 1.78
CA VAL A 182 -15.37 8.11 1.51
C VAL A 182 -15.95 8.52 0.15
N PRO A 183 -16.70 9.65 0.04
CA PRO A 183 -17.46 9.98 -1.16
C PRO A 183 -16.64 9.96 -2.45
N GLU A 184 -15.41 10.48 -2.39
CA GLU A 184 -14.50 10.58 -3.52
C GLU A 184 -13.93 9.22 -3.94
N ILE A 185 -13.80 8.27 -3.01
CA ILE A 185 -13.38 6.89 -3.33
C ILE A 185 -14.58 6.13 -3.91
N ARG A 186 -15.76 6.29 -3.30
CA ARG A 186 -16.99 5.59 -3.69
C ARG A 186 -17.51 5.98 -5.08
N SER A 187 -16.93 6.99 -5.73
CA SER A 187 -17.35 7.38 -7.07
C SER A 187 -16.91 6.39 -8.17
N THR A 188 -16.05 5.42 -7.88
CA THR A 188 -15.61 4.42 -8.86
C THR A 188 -16.41 3.12 -8.78
N GLU A 189 -16.57 2.44 -9.92
CA GLU A 189 -17.26 1.15 -9.99
C GLU A 189 -16.55 0.07 -9.16
N SER A 190 -15.22 0.02 -9.22
CA SER A 190 -14.38 -0.87 -8.40
C SER A 190 -14.62 -0.68 -6.91
N SER A 191 -14.70 0.56 -6.41
CA SER A 191 -14.98 0.82 -5.00
C SER A 191 -16.39 0.39 -4.62
N ILE A 192 -17.38 0.58 -5.49
CA ILE A 192 -18.77 0.16 -5.23
C ILE A 192 -18.85 -1.36 -5.13
N LYS A 193 -18.22 -2.09 -6.06
CA LYS A 193 -18.17 -3.55 -6.04
C LYS A 193 -17.46 -4.06 -4.78
N ALA A 194 -16.29 -3.49 -4.47
CA ALA A 194 -15.52 -3.85 -3.29
C ALA A 194 -16.31 -3.62 -1.98
N LEU A 195 -17.09 -2.53 -1.89
CA LEU A 195 -17.98 -2.30 -0.75
C LEU A 195 -19.02 -3.41 -0.58
N VAL A 196 -19.68 -3.82 -1.66
CA VAL A 196 -20.67 -4.92 -1.61
C VAL A 196 -20.01 -6.22 -1.13
N ASP A 197 -18.83 -6.53 -1.65
CA ASP A 197 -18.11 -7.75 -1.28
C ASP A 197 -17.59 -7.72 0.17
N LEU A 198 -17.20 -6.55 0.70
CA LEU A 198 -16.83 -6.39 2.11
C LEU A 198 -18.03 -6.49 3.06
N GLU A 199 -19.18 -5.94 2.70
CA GLU A 199 -20.41 -6.06 3.50
C GLU A 199 -20.87 -7.53 3.58
N ASP A 200 -20.79 -8.26 2.46
CA ASP A 200 -21.06 -9.70 2.43
C ASP A 200 -20.06 -10.46 3.31
N LEU A 201 -18.78 -10.13 3.23
CA LEU A 201 -17.73 -10.77 4.03
C LEU A 201 -17.85 -10.49 5.54
N LYS A 202 -18.41 -9.33 5.91
CA LYS A 202 -18.74 -8.97 7.30
C LYS A 202 -19.86 -9.84 7.86
N LEU A 203 -20.90 -10.11 7.07
CA LEU A 203 -22.09 -10.85 7.50
C LEU A 203 -21.87 -12.36 7.54
N ASN A 204 -21.02 -12.89 6.66
CA ASN A 204 -20.77 -14.33 6.57
C ASN A 204 -19.65 -14.78 7.50
N GLN A 205 -19.78 -15.98 8.09
CA GLN A 205 -18.72 -16.60 8.91
C GLN A 205 -17.55 -17.12 8.07
N ARG A 206 -17.80 -17.43 6.80
CA ARG A 206 -16.82 -17.92 5.81
C ARG A 206 -16.79 -17.02 4.59
N ILE A 207 -15.69 -17.09 3.82
CA ILE A 207 -15.57 -16.41 2.54
C ILE A 207 -16.62 -17.01 1.57
N PRO A 208 -17.53 -16.20 1.01
CA PRO A 208 -18.51 -16.67 0.02
C PRO A 208 -17.84 -17.32 -1.20
N GLU A 209 -18.38 -18.44 -1.69
CA GLU A 209 -17.81 -19.17 -2.84
C GLU A 209 -17.63 -18.30 -4.09
N ARG A 210 -18.56 -17.36 -4.32
CA ARG A 210 -18.47 -16.39 -5.42
C ARG A 210 -17.22 -15.51 -5.38
N LEU A 211 -16.66 -15.29 -4.18
CA LEU A 211 -15.42 -14.53 -3.98
C LEU A 211 -14.18 -15.41 -4.16
N LEU A 212 -14.29 -16.71 -3.85
CA LEU A 212 -13.22 -17.68 -4.06
C LEU A 212 -12.99 -18.00 -5.54
N GLN A 213 -14.05 -17.95 -6.35
CA GLN A 213 -13.99 -18.21 -7.81
C GLN A 213 -13.40 -17.05 -8.63
N GLN A 214 -13.20 -15.88 -8.03
CA GLN A 214 -12.40 -14.82 -8.65
C GLN A 214 -10.94 -15.23 -8.45
N SER A 215 -10.18 -15.41 -9.54
CA SER A 215 -8.85 -16.06 -9.69
C SER A 215 -7.72 -15.58 -8.77
N SER A 216 -8.03 -14.73 -7.81
CA SER A 216 -7.15 -14.03 -6.90
C SER A 216 -7.21 -14.63 -5.47
N ALA A 217 -8.24 -15.43 -5.12
CA ALA A 217 -8.40 -16.00 -3.78
C ALA A 217 -7.50 -17.21 -3.52
N GLU A 218 -7.34 -18.09 -4.51
CA GLU A 218 -6.47 -19.28 -4.40
C GLU A 218 -5.01 -18.89 -4.15
N GLU A 219 -4.50 -17.82 -4.76
CA GLU A 219 -3.15 -17.33 -4.52
C GLU A 219 -2.94 -16.83 -3.08
N VAL A 220 -3.96 -16.16 -2.51
CA VAL A 220 -3.93 -15.67 -1.12
C VAL A 220 -3.97 -16.85 -0.15
N VAL A 221 -4.87 -17.81 -0.39
CA VAL A 221 -4.97 -19.05 0.39
C VAL A 221 -3.66 -19.83 0.31
N THR A 222 -3.10 -20.00 -0.88
CA THR A 222 -1.82 -20.71 -1.10
C THR A 222 -0.65 -19.98 -0.46
N SER A 223 -0.59 -18.65 -0.53
CA SER A 223 0.47 -17.85 0.09
C SER A 223 0.42 -17.90 1.62
N ILE A 224 -0.79 -17.89 2.19
CA ILE A 224 -1.00 -18.02 3.64
C ILE A 224 -0.71 -19.45 4.09
N GLN A 225 -1.15 -20.48 3.34
CA GLN A 225 -0.83 -21.88 3.61
C GLN A 225 0.67 -22.13 3.58
N LYS A 226 1.39 -21.63 2.57
CA LYS A 226 2.87 -21.71 2.51
C LYS A 226 3.54 -21.03 3.72
N ARG A 227 3.00 -19.92 4.21
CA ARG A 227 3.49 -19.26 5.43
C ARG A 227 3.23 -20.08 6.68
N MET A 228 2.08 -20.75 6.77
CA MET A 228 1.75 -21.66 7.87
C MET A 228 2.64 -22.91 7.85
N GLU A 229 2.93 -23.47 6.67
CA GLU A 229 3.83 -24.60 6.49
C GLU A 229 5.28 -24.24 6.85
N ALA A 230 5.74 -23.04 6.48
CA ALA A 230 7.05 -22.54 6.91
C ALA A 230 7.11 -22.34 8.44
N SER A 231 6.02 -21.81 9.03
CA SER A 231 5.95 -21.59 10.48
C SER A 231 5.80 -22.90 11.29
N SER A 232 5.24 -23.96 10.70
CA SER A 232 5.14 -25.28 11.34
C SER A 232 6.45 -26.08 11.26
N HIS A 233 7.29 -25.80 10.26
CA HIS A 233 8.65 -26.36 10.17
C HIS A 233 9.66 -25.61 11.06
N ASP A 234 9.35 -24.39 11.48
CA ASP A 234 10.18 -23.58 12.38
C ASP A 234 10.03 -23.88 13.88
N ILE A 235 9.19 -24.86 14.26
CA ILE A 235 9.20 -25.39 15.64
C ILE A 235 10.41 -26.31 15.89
N ALA A 236 11.13 -26.71 14.84
CA ALA A 236 12.33 -27.55 14.93
C ALA A 236 13.52 -27.01 14.12
N GLY A 237 13.92 -25.76 14.36
CA GLY A 237 15.31 -25.34 14.16
C GLY A 237 15.56 -24.17 13.22
N VAL A 238 15.99 -23.04 13.81
CA VAL A 238 17.02 -22.12 13.30
C VAL A 238 16.90 -21.66 11.82
N PHE A 239 16.50 -20.42 11.60
CA PHE A 239 17.19 -19.54 10.64
C PHE A 239 17.31 -18.10 11.16
N PHE A 240 18.27 -17.93 12.07
CA PHE A 240 19.12 -16.74 12.10
C PHE A 240 20.17 -16.85 10.98
N ASN A 241 20.23 -15.84 10.11
CA ASN A 241 21.48 -15.21 9.68
C ASN A 241 21.12 -13.74 9.49
N ARG A 242 21.48 -12.88 10.46
CA ARG A 242 22.69 -12.02 10.41
C ARG A 242 22.66 -11.18 9.13
N ASP A 243 22.38 -9.88 9.20
CA ASP A 243 23.23 -8.91 9.89
C ASP A 243 22.47 -7.89 10.76
N LEU A 244 22.82 -7.91 12.05
CA LEU A 244 22.72 -6.82 13.00
C LEU A 244 24.15 -6.38 13.30
N GLU A 245 24.56 -5.23 12.79
CA GLU A 245 25.70 -4.41 13.21
C GLU A 245 25.41 -3.03 12.60
N VAL A 246 25.40 -1.85 13.25
CA VAL A 246 25.65 -1.30 14.59
C VAL A 246 25.01 0.12 14.49
N TYR A 247 24.34 0.78 15.44
CA TYR A 247 24.77 1.30 16.74
C TYR A 247 23.54 1.93 17.42
N CYS A 248 23.37 1.68 18.71
CA CYS A 248 22.75 2.62 19.64
C CYS A 248 23.77 3.71 19.98
N HIS A 249 23.40 4.98 19.78
CA HIS A 249 23.54 6.11 20.71
C HIS A 249 22.88 7.35 20.10
#